data_AF-E9ECW3-F1
#
_entry.id   AF-E9ECW3-F1
#
_cell.length_a   1.000
_cell.length_b   1.000
_cell.length_c   1.000
_cell.angle_alpha   90.00
_cell.angle_beta   90.00
_cell.angle_gamma   90.00
#
_symmetry.space_group_name_H-M   'P 1'
#
loop_
_entity.id
_entity.type
_entity.pdbx_description
1 polymer ?
#
loop_
_entity_poly.entity_id
_entity_poly.type
_entity_poly.pdbx_seq_one_letter_code
_entity_poly.pdbx_strand_id
1 'polypeptide(L)'
;MAEQYFTDEKSPSSTAMGTCNHCQRPPCRHSPTSSSEIDGEEHRAGCVSTCDFGKCSQSAPSERIPSVARKLLRAGRVEENGIRPLAAEERKQKRFCNIFTVWFSINSNILGITFGMLGPLVYNLSLRDSILVIVFFNLLAAIAAGILATFGPKTGMRQMIHARYSFGRYLVSIPVLLNLATLTGFTAIICVVGGECLSAISSGTITPNVGIVVISILSLIVSFAGFKVLHIFETFSFIPALISIIIAAGVGGSGLKQQKEPAAPVTAADILTFGMIIAAYQIPWAAIASDLTTYFDPKVPSWRVFHYTYWGLVIPTVLLMSLGAAIAGALPNNPIWEEGHDAYGVGGVLAAMLSSAGGFGKFVVVLQTLSLLGNTCGSFYAITLNFQALAPILFKVPRYVFAVVVTAIIIPVAIYAYRDFYAGLNNFMSLISYWSAAFVGIVMTDHVVIRRCRFDSYDQTLWDKGSKLPLGVAAISSGVVAFGLVVPCMKEEWYVGPIAEKAGDIGFEVAFALSALAYVPLRILEERFTGR
;
A
#
# COMPACT_ATOMS: atom_id res chain seq x y z
N MET A 1 21.49 48.12 24.27
CA MET A 1 21.89 47.28 25.42
C MET A 1 22.40 45.98 24.82
N ALA A 2 23.71 45.73 24.75
CA ALA A 2 24.64 45.59 25.87
C ALA A 2 24.28 44.34 26.71
N GLU A 3 25.14 43.33 26.90
CA GLU A 3 26.58 43.21 26.63
C GLU A 3 27.04 41.72 26.61
N GLN A 4 28.07 41.40 25.80
CA GLN A 4 29.27 40.57 26.16
C GLN A 4 29.17 39.03 26.39
N TYR A 5 30.23 38.22 26.22
CA TYR A 5 31.63 38.43 25.76
C TYR A 5 32.20 37.14 25.09
N PHE A 6 32.91 37.28 23.94
CA PHE A 6 34.07 36.51 23.35
C PHE A 6 34.07 34.94 23.31
N THR A 7 34.50 34.20 22.26
CA THR A 7 35.69 34.21 21.33
C THR A 7 37.03 33.90 22.03
N ASP A 8 38.02 33.16 21.51
CA ASP A 8 38.22 32.42 20.24
C ASP A 8 39.34 31.35 20.44
N GLU A 9 39.82 30.77 19.34
CA GLU A 9 41.22 30.36 19.06
C GLU A 9 41.71 28.89 19.18
N LYS A 10 42.92 28.68 18.62
CA LYS A 10 43.34 27.51 17.84
C LYS A 10 44.38 26.60 18.55
N SER A 11 44.65 25.45 17.93
CA SER A 11 45.76 24.54 18.27
C SER A 11 47.14 25.17 17.96
N PRO A 12 48.26 24.61 18.48
CA PRO A 12 48.89 23.46 17.83
C PRO A 12 49.54 22.40 18.76
N SER A 13 50.23 21.43 18.14
CA SER A 13 50.83 20.19 18.65
C SER A 13 52.03 20.28 19.61
N SER A 14 52.23 19.27 20.50
CA SER A 14 53.35 18.29 20.37
C SER A 14 53.38 17.16 21.44
N THR A 15 53.82 15.98 20.98
CA THR A 15 54.66 14.92 21.59
C THR A 15 54.77 14.72 23.12
N ALA A 16 54.40 13.52 23.62
CA ALA A 16 55.28 12.64 24.45
C ALA A 16 54.66 11.27 24.85
N MET A 17 55.42 10.22 24.54
CA MET A 17 55.54 8.86 25.09
C MET A 17 54.70 8.38 26.31
N GLY A 18 54.17 7.16 26.17
CA GLY A 18 53.76 6.26 27.26
C GLY A 18 53.94 4.79 26.84
N THR A 19 54.64 4.00 27.65
CA THR A 19 55.15 2.64 27.32
C THR A 19 54.13 1.51 27.44
N CYS A 20 54.24 0.46 26.62
CA CYS A 20 53.80 -0.89 27.01
C CYS A 20 54.63 -1.97 26.28
N ASN A 21 55.07 -2.99 27.03
CA ASN A 21 56.04 -4.01 26.60
C ASN A 21 55.43 -5.42 26.69
N HIS A 22 55.91 -6.34 25.84
CA HIS A 22 55.62 -7.79 25.83
C HIS A 22 54.14 -8.22 25.56
N CYS A 23 53.83 -9.40 25.00
CA CYS A 23 54.69 -10.56 24.71
C CYS A 23 54.34 -11.24 23.36
N GLN A 24 55.24 -12.10 22.86
CA GLN A 24 55.20 -12.71 21.53
C GLN A 24 54.46 -14.07 21.49
N ARG A 25 54.04 -14.49 20.28
CA ARG A 25 53.51 -15.84 19.99
C ARG A 25 54.63 -16.89 19.95
N PRO A 26 54.39 -18.15 20.35
CA PRO A 26 55.20 -19.30 19.95
C PRO A 26 54.55 -20.13 18.80
N PRO A 27 55.34 -20.90 18.00
CA PRO A 27 54.86 -21.72 16.89
C PRO A 27 54.80 -23.24 17.22
N CYS A 28 54.13 -24.02 16.36
CA CYS A 28 54.07 -25.49 16.45
C CYS A 28 55.31 -26.18 15.88
N ARG A 29 55.76 -27.32 16.47
CA ARG A 29 56.50 -28.39 15.75
C ARG A 29 56.65 -29.74 16.51
N HIS A 30 56.39 -30.82 15.77
CA HIS A 30 56.95 -32.19 15.81
C HIS A 30 56.60 -33.29 16.85
N SER A 31 56.60 -34.51 16.29
CA SER A 31 56.39 -35.92 16.73
C SER A 31 57.65 -36.54 17.42
N PRO A 32 57.84 -37.88 17.67
CA PRO A 32 57.20 -39.14 17.17
C PRO A 32 56.65 -40.06 18.32
N THR A 33 56.15 -41.29 18.17
CA THR A 33 56.58 -42.60 17.56
C THR A 33 55.35 -43.58 17.47
N SER A 34 55.35 -44.84 17.00
CA SER A 34 56.10 -45.69 16.02
C SER A 34 55.38 -47.05 15.83
N SER A 35 55.60 -47.77 14.70
CA SER A 35 55.32 -49.22 14.42
C SER A 35 53.87 -49.75 14.60
N SER A 36 53.26 -50.55 13.72
CA SER A 36 53.69 -51.37 12.55
C SER A 36 52.43 -51.80 11.72
N GLU A 37 52.39 -52.60 10.62
CA GLU A 37 53.32 -53.24 9.64
C GLU A 37 52.49 -53.70 8.39
N ILE A 38 53.14 -53.96 7.23
CA ILE A 38 52.91 -55.04 6.20
C ILE A 38 51.48 -55.22 5.59
N ASP A 39 51.21 -55.40 4.28
CA ASP A 39 51.89 -55.34 2.95
C ASP A 39 50.75 -55.27 1.87
N GLY A 40 50.92 -55.00 0.57
CA GLY A 40 52.11 -54.68 -0.24
C GLY A 40 52.28 -55.59 -1.49
N GLU A 41 51.84 -55.16 -2.69
CA GLU A 41 52.29 -55.60 -4.04
C GLU A 41 51.62 -54.67 -5.09
N GLU A 42 52.31 -53.74 -5.77
CA GLU A 42 53.18 -53.88 -6.98
C GLU A 42 52.37 -54.17 -8.28
N HIS A 43 52.67 -53.61 -9.47
CA HIS A 43 53.97 -53.15 -10.01
C HIS A 43 53.85 -51.98 -11.04
N ARG A 44 54.92 -51.71 -11.81
CA ARG A 44 55.30 -50.39 -12.38
C ARG A 44 54.97 -50.07 -13.87
N ALA A 45 54.91 -48.75 -14.12
CA ALA A 45 55.45 -47.97 -15.27
C ALA A 45 54.82 -48.01 -16.68
N GLY A 46 54.79 -46.83 -17.33
CA GLY A 46 54.80 -46.75 -18.81
C GLY A 46 54.17 -45.51 -19.49
N CYS A 47 54.99 -44.52 -19.82
CA CYS A 47 54.82 -43.56 -20.93
C CYS A 47 53.70 -42.48 -20.96
N VAL A 48 54.02 -41.45 -21.76
CA VAL A 48 53.30 -40.18 -21.96
C VAL A 48 52.38 -40.27 -23.17
N SER A 49 51.15 -39.73 -23.08
CA SER A 49 50.49 -39.07 -24.20
C SER A 49 49.40 -38.10 -23.73
N THR A 50 49.32 -36.93 -24.37
CA THR A 50 48.33 -35.90 -24.14
C THR A 50 47.05 -36.16 -24.95
N CYS A 51 45.88 -36.14 -24.32
CA CYS A 51 44.59 -35.94 -25.00
C CYS A 51 43.63 -35.13 -24.12
N ASP A 52 43.17 -33.99 -24.63
CA ASP A 52 42.10 -33.19 -24.02
C ASP A 52 40.79 -33.98 -23.92
N PHE A 53 40.13 -33.93 -22.75
CA PHE A 53 38.74 -34.37 -22.62
C PHE A 53 37.77 -33.19 -22.59
N GLY A 54 36.99 -33.08 -23.67
CA GLY A 54 36.07 -31.98 -23.91
C GLY A 54 34.86 -31.93 -22.98
N LYS A 55 34.32 -30.72 -22.84
CA LYS A 55 33.13 -30.40 -22.03
C LYS A 55 31.89 -31.12 -22.56
N CYS A 56 31.20 -31.89 -21.71
CA CYS A 56 29.85 -32.35 -22.01
C CYS A 56 28.84 -31.27 -21.56
N SER A 57 28.27 -30.53 -22.52
CA SER A 57 27.31 -29.45 -22.28
C SER A 57 25.88 -29.99 -22.27
N GLN A 58 25.24 -30.09 -21.10
CA GLN A 58 23.79 -30.31 -21.04
C GLN A 58 23.03 -29.00 -21.29
N SER A 59 22.34 -28.95 -22.43
CA SER A 59 21.53 -27.81 -22.86
C SER A 59 20.12 -27.85 -22.27
N ALA A 60 19.82 -26.96 -21.31
CA ALA A 60 18.44 -26.63 -20.97
C ALA A 60 17.88 -25.62 -22.00
N PRO A 61 16.59 -25.71 -22.38
CA PRO A 61 15.96 -24.73 -23.26
C PRO A 61 15.74 -23.40 -22.54
N SER A 62 16.77 -22.56 -22.49
CA SER A 62 16.64 -21.17 -22.11
C SER A 62 15.91 -20.42 -23.21
N GLU A 63 14.63 -20.12 -23.02
CA GLU A 63 13.99 -19.03 -23.76
C GLU A 63 14.84 -17.77 -23.61
N ARG A 64 15.25 -17.20 -24.74
CA ARG A 64 16.23 -16.11 -24.75
C ARG A 64 15.55 -14.79 -24.42
N ILE A 65 15.41 -14.51 -23.13
CA ILE A 65 15.06 -13.16 -22.63
C ILE A 65 15.96 -12.14 -23.37
N PRO A 66 15.41 -11.16 -24.11
CA PRO A 66 16.20 -10.24 -24.92
C PRO A 66 17.29 -9.54 -24.11
N SER A 67 18.45 -9.30 -24.73
CA SER A 67 19.61 -8.69 -24.07
C SER A 67 19.29 -7.31 -23.47
N VAL A 68 18.35 -6.58 -24.07
CA VAL A 68 17.79 -5.32 -23.57
C VAL A 68 17.00 -5.52 -22.28
N ALA A 69 16.06 -6.49 -22.25
CA ALA A 69 15.34 -6.85 -21.04
C ALA A 69 16.29 -7.31 -19.92
N ARG A 70 17.33 -8.10 -20.26
CA ARG A 70 18.36 -8.53 -19.29
C ARG A 70 19.21 -7.37 -18.75
N LYS A 71 19.44 -6.31 -19.53
CA LYS A 71 20.08 -5.06 -19.09
C LYS A 71 19.16 -4.23 -18.19
N LEU A 72 17.88 -4.08 -18.54
CA LEU A 72 16.87 -3.41 -17.70
C LEU A 72 16.68 -4.14 -16.35
N LEU A 73 16.57 -5.47 -16.35
CA LEU A 73 16.48 -6.28 -15.13
C LEU A 73 17.70 -6.12 -14.21
N ARG A 74 18.92 -6.03 -14.78
CA ARG A 74 20.16 -5.76 -14.01
C ARG A 74 20.25 -4.30 -13.52
N ALA A 75 19.78 -3.34 -14.31
CA ALA A 75 19.73 -1.93 -13.91
C ALA A 75 18.72 -1.69 -12.78
N GLY A 76 17.58 -2.40 -12.80
CA GLY A 76 16.51 -2.27 -11.81
C GLY A 76 16.85 -2.79 -10.41
N ARG A 77 17.86 -3.66 -10.24
CA ARG A 77 18.14 -4.37 -8.96
C ARG A 77 16.84 -4.81 -8.27
N VAL A 78 16.07 -5.65 -8.96
CA VAL A 78 14.78 -6.16 -8.48
C VAL A 78 14.93 -6.69 -7.05
N GLU A 79 14.00 -6.34 -6.18
CA GLU A 79 14.04 -6.70 -4.76
C GLU A 79 13.86 -8.22 -4.58
N GLU A 80 14.97 -8.93 -4.38
CA GLU A 80 15.01 -10.40 -4.30
C GLU A 80 14.38 -10.96 -3.01
N ASN A 81 14.26 -10.16 -1.94
CA ASN A 81 13.76 -10.62 -0.65
C ASN A 81 12.25 -10.96 -0.65
N GLY A 82 11.46 -10.42 -1.58
CA GLY A 82 10.03 -10.73 -1.71
C GLY A 82 9.27 -10.64 -0.38
N ILE A 83 8.51 -11.68 -0.03
CA ILE A 83 7.78 -11.79 1.24
C ILE A 83 8.58 -12.38 2.42
N ARG A 84 9.88 -12.68 2.26
CA ARG A 84 10.70 -13.26 3.34
C ARG A 84 10.79 -12.28 4.52
N PRO A 85 10.64 -12.73 5.78
CA PRO A 85 10.97 -11.92 6.95
C PRO A 85 12.42 -11.42 6.89
N LEU A 86 12.60 -10.12 7.12
CA LEU A 86 13.91 -9.46 7.15
C LEU A 86 14.53 -9.60 8.53
N ALA A 87 15.77 -10.09 8.62
CA ALA A 87 16.50 -10.13 9.88
C ALA A 87 16.77 -8.72 10.41
N ALA A 88 17.00 -8.56 11.72
CA ALA A 88 17.15 -7.23 12.34
C ALA A 88 18.32 -6.42 11.74
N GLU A 89 19.36 -7.12 11.29
CA GLU A 89 20.56 -6.59 10.65
C GLU A 89 20.29 -6.07 9.23
N GLU A 90 19.22 -6.55 8.57
CA GLU A 90 18.79 -6.10 7.23
C GLU A 90 17.97 -4.81 7.30
N ARG A 91 17.34 -4.53 8.45
CA ARG A 91 16.43 -3.39 8.69
C ARG A 91 17.20 -2.10 9.01
N LYS A 92 17.90 -1.56 8.01
CA LYS A 92 18.88 -0.47 8.20
C LYS A 92 18.32 0.95 8.10
N GLN A 93 17.03 1.16 7.79
CA GLN A 93 16.51 2.51 7.58
C GLN A 93 16.27 3.25 8.90
N LYS A 94 16.96 4.39 9.08
CA LYS A 94 16.93 5.22 10.29
C LYS A 94 16.24 6.58 10.11
N ARG A 95 15.99 6.99 8.85
CA ARG A 95 15.29 8.25 8.55
C ARG A 95 13.78 8.07 8.68
N PHE A 96 13.31 7.89 9.92
CA PHE A 96 11.92 7.50 10.21
C PHE A 96 10.85 8.45 9.64
N CYS A 97 11.17 9.75 9.44
CA CYS A 97 10.27 10.69 8.79
C CYS A 97 9.91 10.30 7.34
N ASN A 98 10.68 9.41 6.69
CA ASN A 98 10.35 8.90 5.37
C ASN A 98 9.03 8.11 5.35
N ILE A 99 8.61 7.54 6.50
CA ILE A 99 7.30 6.88 6.64
C ILE A 99 6.19 7.89 6.33
N PHE A 100 6.28 9.10 6.90
CA PHE A 100 5.33 10.17 6.63
C PHE A 100 5.36 10.58 5.16
N THR A 101 6.55 10.83 4.58
CA THR A 101 6.63 11.32 3.19
C THR A 101 6.12 10.30 2.18
N VAL A 102 6.34 8.99 2.39
CA VAL A 102 5.81 7.95 1.50
C VAL A 102 4.27 7.93 1.55
N TRP A 103 3.67 7.85 2.74
CA TRP A 103 2.20 7.86 2.87
C TRP A 103 1.58 9.14 2.34
N PHE A 104 2.20 10.28 2.67
CA PHE A 104 1.78 11.59 2.21
C PHE A 104 1.81 11.68 0.68
N SER A 105 2.81 11.09 0.04
CA SER A 105 2.98 11.09 -1.41
C SER A 105 2.07 10.14 -2.15
N ILE A 106 1.85 8.93 -1.62
CA ILE A 106 0.86 7.98 -2.14
C ILE A 106 -0.55 8.58 -2.14
N ASN A 107 -0.86 9.48 -1.19
CA ASN A 107 -2.18 10.11 -1.07
C ASN A 107 -2.28 11.55 -1.60
N SER A 108 -1.16 12.21 -1.93
CA SER A 108 -1.16 13.55 -2.53
C SER A 108 -1.39 13.48 -4.04
N ASN A 109 -2.60 13.10 -4.45
CA ASN A 109 -3.01 12.99 -5.85
C ASN A 109 -4.53 13.21 -6.00
N ILE A 110 -5.01 13.41 -7.23
CA ILE A 110 -6.40 13.80 -7.49
C ILE A 110 -7.47 12.73 -7.18
N LEU A 111 -7.09 11.50 -6.83
CA LEU A 111 -8.04 10.47 -6.41
C LEU A 111 -8.88 10.92 -5.21
N GLY A 112 -8.27 11.55 -4.20
CA GLY A 112 -8.98 12.02 -3.00
C GLY A 112 -10.10 13.02 -3.32
N ILE A 113 -9.92 13.84 -4.37
CA ILE A 113 -10.93 14.79 -4.86
C ILE A 113 -12.16 14.03 -5.35
N THR A 114 -11.96 12.96 -6.12
CA THR A 114 -13.04 12.10 -6.65
C THR A 114 -13.92 11.52 -5.55
N PHE A 115 -13.31 11.01 -4.47
CA PHE A 115 -14.05 10.50 -3.32
C PHE A 115 -14.78 11.59 -2.52
N GLY A 116 -14.18 12.78 -2.41
CA GLY A 116 -14.82 13.94 -1.78
C GLY A 116 -16.08 14.41 -2.51
N MET A 117 -16.10 14.29 -3.84
CA MET A 117 -17.23 14.71 -4.68
C MET A 117 -18.50 13.87 -4.44
N LEU A 118 -18.38 12.63 -3.97
CA LEU A 118 -19.52 11.75 -3.67
C LEU A 118 -20.47 12.33 -2.61
N GLY A 119 -19.95 13.09 -1.63
CA GLY A 119 -20.76 13.66 -0.55
C GLY A 119 -21.91 14.52 -1.08
N PRO A 120 -21.64 15.59 -1.85
CA PRO A 120 -22.69 16.38 -2.47
C PRO A 120 -23.37 15.68 -3.67
N LEU A 121 -22.63 14.97 -4.53
CA LEU A 121 -23.19 14.42 -5.78
C LEU A 121 -24.14 13.22 -5.58
N VAL A 122 -23.81 12.32 -4.66
CA VAL A 122 -24.54 11.06 -4.46
C VAL A 122 -25.37 11.12 -3.18
N TYR A 123 -24.81 11.66 -2.10
CA TYR A 123 -25.45 11.69 -0.79
C TYR A 123 -26.17 13.01 -0.48
N ASN A 124 -26.22 13.95 -1.43
CA ASN A 124 -26.88 15.25 -1.29
C ASN A 124 -26.46 16.02 -0.01
N LEU A 125 -25.22 15.84 0.43
CA LEU A 125 -24.69 16.51 1.63
C LEU A 125 -24.31 17.96 1.31
N SER A 126 -24.54 18.86 2.27
CA SER A 126 -23.98 20.20 2.21
C SER A 126 -22.44 20.13 2.22
N LEU A 127 -21.75 21.19 1.79
CA LEU A 127 -20.30 21.27 1.91
C LEU A 127 -19.85 21.10 3.38
N ARG A 128 -20.58 21.70 4.31
CA ARG A 128 -20.28 21.63 5.74
C ARG A 128 -20.37 20.19 6.24
N ASP A 129 -21.46 19.51 5.95
CA ASP A 129 -21.70 18.15 6.45
C ASP A 129 -20.73 17.16 5.81
N SER A 130 -20.47 17.31 4.50
CA SER A 130 -19.45 16.56 3.78
C SER A 130 -18.08 16.66 4.47
N ILE A 131 -17.62 17.89 4.77
CA ILE A 131 -16.32 18.11 5.44
C ILE A 131 -16.29 17.50 6.85
N LEU A 132 -17.38 17.63 7.62
CA LEU A 132 -17.45 17.05 8.96
C LEU A 132 -17.37 15.51 8.94
N VAL A 133 -18.06 14.86 8.00
CA VAL A 133 -17.99 13.40 7.80
C VAL A 133 -16.60 12.99 7.32
N ILE A 134 -16.04 13.67 6.32
CA ILE A 134 -14.67 13.45 5.82
C ILE A 134 -13.67 13.51 6.97
N VAL A 135 -13.69 14.57 7.79
CA VAL A 135 -12.76 14.74 8.91
C VAL A 135 -12.93 13.61 9.94
N PHE A 136 -14.15 13.34 10.38
CA PHE A 136 -14.41 12.34 11.43
C PHE A 136 -14.01 10.93 11.00
N PHE A 137 -14.47 10.46 9.84
CA PHE A 137 -14.19 9.10 9.39
C PHE A 137 -12.74 8.90 8.94
N ASN A 138 -12.07 9.91 8.37
CA ASN A 138 -10.62 9.80 8.10
C ASN A 138 -9.82 9.66 9.41
N LEU A 139 -10.13 10.48 10.42
CA LEU A 139 -9.46 10.43 11.72
C LEU A 139 -9.69 9.08 12.43
N LEU A 140 -10.88 8.50 12.32
CA LEU A 140 -11.22 7.21 12.90
C LEU A 140 -10.54 6.05 12.15
N ALA A 141 -10.73 5.95 10.84
CA ALA A 141 -10.31 4.80 10.04
C ALA A 141 -8.78 4.68 9.90
N ALA A 142 -8.06 5.80 9.83
CA ALA A 142 -6.59 5.79 9.70
C ALA A 142 -5.86 5.23 10.94
N ILE A 143 -6.52 5.11 12.09
CA ILE A 143 -5.94 4.55 13.33
C ILE A 143 -5.44 3.12 13.10
N ALA A 144 -6.21 2.31 12.38
CA ALA A 144 -5.86 0.92 12.07
C ALA A 144 -4.55 0.81 11.30
N ALA A 145 -4.38 1.61 10.25
CA ALA A 145 -3.16 1.66 9.45
C ALA A 145 -1.97 2.18 10.27
N GLY A 146 -2.19 3.21 11.11
CA GLY A 146 -1.20 3.71 12.05
C GLY A 146 -0.68 2.62 13.01
N ILE A 147 -1.57 1.80 13.58
CA ILE A 147 -1.20 0.72 14.51
C ILE A 147 -0.45 -0.40 13.77
N LEU A 148 -1.00 -0.90 12.67
CA LEU A 148 -0.40 -2.04 11.95
C LEU A 148 0.93 -1.69 11.28
N ALA A 149 1.15 -0.42 10.89
CA ALA A 149 2.47 0.07 10.47
C ALA A 149 3.56 -0.11 11.54
N THR A 150 3.22 -0.12 12.84
CA THR A 150 4.23 -0.32 13.91
C THR A 150 4.80 -1.75 13.94
N PHE A 151 4.14 -2.71 13.29
CA PHE A 151 4.51 -4.12 13.33
C PHE A 151 5.75 -4.40 12.46
N GLY A 152 5.87 -3.70 11.32
CA GLY A 152 6.93 -3.90 10.32
C GLY A 152 8.34 -3.75 10.88
N PRO A 153 8.70 -2.64 11.56
CA PRO A 153 10.03 -2.45 12.14
C PRO A 153 10.34 -3.47 13.25
N LYS A 154 9.34 -3.85 14.05
CA LYS A 154 9.51 -4.75 15.20
C LYS A 154 9.76 -6.20 14.76
N THR A 155 8.97 -6.69 13.82
CA THR A 155 9.01 -8.11 13.42
C THR A 155 9.76 -8.37 12.12
N GLY A 156 9.93 -7.38 11.24
CA GLY A 156 10.51 -7.55 9.92
C GLY A 156 9.60 -8.32 8.95
N MET A 157 8.30 -8.39 9.22
CA MET A 157 7.32 -9.07 8.38
C MET A 157 6.37 -8.08 7.68
N ARG A 158 5.91 -8.52 6.51
CA ARG A 158 4.88 -7.85 5.70
C ARG A 158 3.48 -8.16 6.21
N GLN A 159 2.49 -7.36 5.85
CA GLN A 159 1.19 -7.32 6.52
C GLN A 159 0.42 -8.63 6.34
N MET A 160 0.46 -9.21 5.14
CA MET A 160 -0.13 -10.53 4.88
C MET A 160 0.68 -11.71 5.43
N ILE A 161 1.94 -11.47 5.81
CA ILE A 161 2.76 -12.45 6.53
C ILE A 161 2.49 -12.39 8.03
N HIS A 162 2.18 -11.21 8.57
CA HIS A 162 1.58 -11.06 9.90
C HIS A 162 0.22 -11.75 10.01
N ALA A 163 -0.64 -11.60 9.00
CA ALA A 163 -1.96 -12.22 8.99
C ALA A 163 -1.90 -13.76 9.14
N ARG A 164 -0.81 -14.43 8.74
CA ARG A 164 -0.60 -15.88 8.95
C ARG A 164 -0.64 -16.32 10.42
N TYR A 165 -0.36 -15.41 11.35
CA TYR A 165 -0.36 -15.68 12.79
C TYR A 165 -1.76 -15.63 13.42
N SER A 166 -2.79 -15.30 12.63
CA SER A 166 -4.20 -15.27 13.03
C SER A 166 -5.08 -16.09 12.06
N PHE A 167 -4.82 -15.98 10.74
CA PHE A 167 -5.50 -16.71 9.65
C PHE A 167 -4.77 -17.99 9.19
N GLY A 168 -3.70 -18.40 9.87
CA GLY A 168 -2.93 -19.60 9.53
C GLY A 168 -2.16 -19.52 8.20
N ARG A 169 -1.49 -20.61 7.82
CA ARG A 169 -0.63 -20.62 6.61
C ARG A 169 -1.42 -20.63 5.28
N TYR A 170 -2.64 -21.15 5.29
CA TYR A 170 -3.42 -21.42 4.08
C TYR A 170 -4.70 -20.58 4.00
N LEU A 171 -5.46 -20.44 5.10
CA LEU A 171 -6.70 -19.65 5.08
C LEU A 171 -6.46 -18.14 4.94
N VAL A 172 -5.24 -17.66 5.25
CA VAL A 172 -4.78 -16.30 4.91
C VAL A 172 -4.88 -15.96 3.41
N SER A 173 -4.91 -16.96 2.53
CA SER A 173 -5.10 -16.72 1.09
C SER A 173 -6.42 -16.01 0.78
N ILE A 174 -7.45 -16.13 1.64
CA ILE A 174 -8.73 -15.42 1.50
C ILE A 174 -8.55 -13.88 1.66
N PRO A 175 -8.08 -13.33 2.80
CA PRO A 175 -7.82 -11.90 2.90
C PRO A 175 -6.73 -11.40 1.92
N VAL A 176 -5.78 -12.25 1.51
CA VAL A 176 -4.84 -11.89 0.43
C VAL A 176 -5.56 -11.67 -0.91
N LEU A 177 -6.50 -12.54 -1.30
CA LEU A 177 -7.30 -12.34 -2.52
C LEU A 177 -8.17 -11.09 -2.45
N LEU A 178 -8.80 -10.83 -1.30
CA LEU A 178 -9.63 -9.63 -1.10
C LEU A 178 -8.80 -8.35 -1.16
N ASN A 179 -7.59 -8.36 -0.59
CA ASN A 179 -6.65 -7.24 -0.71
C ASN A 179 -6.12 -7.06 -2.14
N LEU A 180 -5.84 -8.15 -2.86
CA LEU A 180 -5.47 -8.09 -4.28
C LEU A 180 -6.58 -7.45 -5.11
N ALA A 181 -7.83 -7.86 -4.93
CA ALA A 181 -8.99 -7.26 -5.59
C ALA A 181 -9.13 -5.76 -5.23
N THR A 182 -8.97 -5.42 -3.95
CA THR A 182 -9.03 -4.03 -3.44
C THR A 182 -7.98 -3.13 -4.10
N LEU A 183 -6.70 -3.49 -4.03
CA LEU A 183 -5.62 -2.71 -4.63
C LEU A 183 -5.75 -2.63 -6.17
N THR A 184 -6.21 -3.70 -6.81
CA THR A 184 -6.45 -3.74 -8.26
C THR A 184 -7.58 -2.79 -8.65
N GLY A 185 -8.70 -2.78 -7.93
CA GLY A 185 -9.83 -1.90 -8.21
C GLY A 185 -9.56 -0.42 -7.91
N PHE A 186 -8.83 -0.10 -6.82
CA PHE A 186 -8.32 1.27 -6.63
C PHE A 186 -7.41 1.70 -7.79
N THR A 187 -6.55 0.82 -8.27
CA THR A 187 -5.71 1.11 -9.46
C THR A 187 -6.57 1.31 -10.72
N ALA A 188 -7.66 0.55 -10.88
CA ALA A 188 -8.61 0.75 -11.98
C ALA A 188 -9.33 2.10 -11.91
N ILE A 189 -9.82 2.51 -10.74
CA ILE A 189 -10.42 3.84 -10.50
C ILE A 189 -9.42 4.94 -10.85
N ILE A 190 -8.16 4.81 -10.41
CA ILE A 190 -7.08 5.73 -10.76
C ILE A 190 -6.89 5.83 -12.27
N CYS A 191 -6.91 4.70 -13.00
CA CYS A 191 -6.81 4.71 -14.46
C CYS A 191 -8.02 5.38 -15.13
N VAL A 192 -9.23 5.28 -14.56
CA VAL A 192 -10.42 6.00 -15.04
C VAL A 192 -10.24 7.52 -14.88
N VAL A 193 -9.95 8.00 -13.66
CA VAL A 193 -9.75 9.44 -13.38
C VAL A 193 -8.60 10.02 -14.21
N GLY A 194 -7.52 9.26 -14.42
CA GLY A 194 -6.44 9.68 -15.31
C GLY A 194 -6.85 9.72 -16.79
N GLY A 195 -7.70 8.79 -17.23
CA GLY A 195 -8.25 8.75 -18.59
C GLY A 195 -9.21 9.91 -18.89
N GLU A 196 -10.08 10.24 -17.93
CA GLU A 196 -10.92 11.44 -17.91
C GLU A 196 -10.08 12.71 -18.11
N CYS A 197 -9.04 12.90 -17.29
CA CYS A 197 -8.15 14.06 -17.37
C CYS A 197 -7.45 14.18 -18.74
N LEU A 198 -6.97 13.06 -19.31
CA LEU A 198 -6.36 13.03 -20.65
C LEU A 198 -7.39 13.36 -21.75
N SER A 199 -8.63 12.90 -21.59
CA SER A 199 -9.70 13.19 -22.55
C SER A 199 -10.06 14.69 -22.54
N ALA A 200 -10.26 15.26 -21.35
CA ALA A 200 -10.57 16.67 -21.15
C ALA A 200 -9.52 17.62 -21.75
N ILE A 201 -8.22 17.41 -21.48
CA ILE A 201 -7.16 18.27 -22.06
C ILE A 201 -7.06 18.13 -23.59
N SER A 202 -7.38 16.96 -24.13
CA SER A 202 -7.34 16.69 -25.58
C SER A 202 -8.62 17.12 -26.31
N SER A 203 -9.61 17.65 -25.57
CA SER A 203 -10.92 18.05 -26.07
C SER A 203 -11.60 16.91 -26.84
N GLY A 204 -11.54 15.69 -26.28
CA GLY A 204 -12.15 14.48 -26.84
C GLY A 204 -11.32 13.75 -27.90
N THR A 205 -10.20 14.31 -28.38
CA THR A 205 -9.31 13.66 -29.37
C THR A 205 -8.77 12.31 -28.86
N ILE A 206 -8.44 12.24 -27.57
CA ILE A 206 -8.18 11.00 -26.84
C ILE A 206 -9.48 10.64 -26.14
N THR A 207 -10.10 9.51 -26.48
CA THR A 207 -11.29 9.05 -25.74
C THR A 207 -10.90 8.58 -24.33
N PRO A 208 -11.80 8.64 -23.33
CA PRO A 208 -11.51 8.20 -21.96
C PRO A 208 -10.97 6.76 -21.91
N ASN A 209 -11.51 5.86 -22.75
CA ASN A 209 -11.02 4.48 -22.92
C ASN A 209 -9.55 4.41 -23.37
N VAL A 210 -9.12 5.26 -24.32
CA VAL A 210 -7.72 5.34 -24.74
C VAL A 210 -6.86 5.94 -23.61
N GLY A 211 -7.38 6.96 -22.91
CA GLY A 211 -6.74 7.53 -21.73
C GLY A 211 -6.48 6.50 -20.62
N ILE A 212 -7.47 5.67 -20.31
CA ILE A 212 -7.37 4.54 -19.36
C ILE A 212 -6.23 3.59 -19.75
N VAL A 213 -6.15 3.21 -21.04
CA VAL A 213 -5.06 2.35 -21.56
C VAL A 213 -3.71 3.04 -21.39
N VAL A 214 -3.58 4.32 -21.76
CA VAL A 214 -2.33 5.09 -21.61
C VAL A 214 -1.87 5.12 -20.15
N ILE A 215 -2.75 5.44 -19.20
CA ILE A 215 -2.41 5.52 -17.76
C ILE A 215 -2.09 4.13 -17.19
N SER A 216 -2.79 3.09 -17.63
CA SER A 216 -2.51 1.70 -17.24
C SER A 216 -1.12 1.25 -17.70
N ILE A 217 -0.75 1.55 -18.95
CA ILE A 217 0.56 1.20 -19.52
C ILE A 217 1.68 2.04 -18.91
N LEU A 218 1.47 3.34 -18.64
CA LEU A 218 2.42 4.17 -17.92
C LEU A 218 2.66 3.64 -16.50
N SER A 219 1.60 3.28 -15.77
CA SER A 219 1.72 2.68 -14.43
C SER A 219 2.49 1.36 -14.47
N LEU A 220 2.26 0.51 -15.47
CA LEU A 220 3.03 -0.73 -15.69
C LEU A 220 4.52 -0.45 -15.94
N ILE A 221 4.84 0.53 -16.80
CA ILE A 221 6.23 0.92 -17.10
C ILE A 221 6.95 1.38 -15.82
N VAL A 222 6.31 2.23 -15.00
CA VAL A 222 6.92 2.68 -13.74
C VAL A 222 6.99 1.55 -12.71
N SER A 223 6.08 0.56 -12.72
CA SER A 223 6.19 -0.63 -11.85
C SER A 223 7.44 -1.49 -12.13
N PHE A 224 8.03 -1.40 -13.33
CA PHE A 224 9.33 -2.02 -13.65
C PHE A 224 10.53 -1.20 -13.18
N ALA A 225 10.32 0.05 -12.75
CA ALA A 225 11.38 0.84 -12.13
C ALA A 225 11.75 0.22 -10.78
N GLY A 226 13.04 -0.03 -10.57
CA GLY A 226 13.55 -0.68 -9.37
C GLY A 226 13.20 0.06 -8.08
N PHE A 227 13.20 -0.65 -6.94
CA PHE A 227 12.88 -0.10 -5.62
C PHE A 227 13.58 1.23 -5.28
N LYS A 228 14.81 1.44 -5.76
CA LYS A 228 15.52 2.73 -5.59
C LYS A 228 14.88 3.89 -6.35
N VAL A 229 14.43 3.65 -7.58
CA VAL A 229 13.74 4.66 -8.39
C VAL A 229 12.36 4.92 -7.82
N LEU A 230 11.65 3.86 -7.43
CA LEU A 230 10.35 3.94 -6.75
C LEU A 230 10.43 4.79 -5.47
N HIS A 231 11.37 4.47 -4.57
CA HIS A 231 11.54 5.22 -3.32
C HIS A 231 11.95 6.69 -3.57
N ILE A 232 12.78 6.99 -4.57
CA ILE A 232 13.10 8.39 -4.92
C ILE A 232 11.86 9.10 -5.44
N PHE A 233 11.12 8.47 -6.35
CA PHE A 233 9.88 9.00 -6.91
C PHE A 233 8.87 9.27 -5.80
N GLU A 234 8.52 8.27 -4.98
CA GLU A 234 7.62 8.39 -3.83
C GLU A 234 8.07 9.46 -2.83
N THR A 235 9.38 9.70 -2.64
CA THR A 235 9.86 10.75 -1.73
C THR A 235 9.58 12.17 -2.23
N PHE A 236 9.39 12.37 -3.54
CA PHE A 236 9.29 13.71 -4.15
C PHE A 236 8.06 13.94 -5.04
N SER A 237 7.33 12.91 -5.47
CA SER A 237 6.17 13.01 -6.38
C SER A 237 5.02 13.86 -5.81
N PHE A 238 4.91 13.93 -4.48
CA PHE A 238 3.95 14.80 -3.81
C PHE A 238 4.15 16.30 -4.09
N ILE A 239 5.38 16.74 -4.38
CA ILE A 239 5.69 18.17 -4.56
C ILE A 239 5.00 18.74 -5.82
N PRO A 240 5.24 18.21 -7.04
CA PRO A 240 4.54 18.69 -8.23
C PRO A 240 3.03 18.43 -8.16
N ALA A 241 2.59 17.38 -7.45
CA ALA A 241 1.17 17.09 -7.26
C ALA A 241 0.47 18.13 -6.37
N LEU A 242 1.03 18.47 -5.21
CA LEU A 242 0.50 19.54 -4.37
C LEU A 242 0.52 20.89 -5.10
N ILE A 243 1.61 21.21 -5.81
CA ILE A 243 1.70 22.47 -6.56
C ILE A 243 0.60 22.54 -7.63
N SER A 244 0.37 21.47 -8.40
CA SER A 244 -0.68 21.47 -9.44
C SER A 244 -2.10 21.53 -8.85
N ILE A 245 -2.34 20.91 -7.70
CA ILE A 245 -3.62 21.00 -6.98
C ILE A 245 -3.83 22.40 -6.37
N ILE A 246 -2.81 23.01 -5.78
CA ILE A 246 -2.86 24.38 -5.24
C ILE A 246 -3.12 25.39 -6.36
N ILE A 247 -2.50 25.21 -7.54
CA ILE A 247 -2.76 26.05 -8.71
C ILE A 247 -4.21 25.91 -9.16
N ALA A 248 -4.76 24.69 -9.26
CA ALA A 248 -6.16 24.49 -9.63
C ALA A 248 -7.14 25.11 -8.61
N ALA A 249 -6.90 24.92 -7.31
CA ALA A 249 -7.69 25.53 -6.26
C ALA A 249 -7.57 27.07 -6.22
N GLY A 250 -6.41 27.63 -6.60
CA GLY A 250 -6.19 29.07 -6.70
C GLY A 250 -6.86 29.71 -7.92
N VAL A 251 -6.73 29.08 -9.10
CA VAL A 251 -7.30 29.57 -10.37
C VAL A 251 -8.82 29.39 -10.41
N GLY A 252 -9.32 28.22 -9.97
CA GLY A 252 -10.76 27.94 -9.84
C GLY A 252 -11.40 28.44 -8.55
N GLY A 253 -10.64 29.04 -7.63
CA GLY A 253 -11.08 29.32 -6.25
C GLY A 253 -12.25 30.29 -6.12
N SER A 254 -12.51 31.11 -7.14
CA SER A 254 -13.71 31.95 -7.20
C SER A 254 -15.00 31.13 -7.35
N GLY A 255 -14.97 30.04 -8.13
CA GLY A 255 -16.09 29.13 -8.34
C GLY A 255 -16.44 28.32 -7.09
N LEU A 256 -15.45 28.02 -6.22
CA LEU A 256 -15.69 27.31 -4.95
C LEU A 256 -16.62 28.06 -3.97
N LYS A 257 -16.93 29.34 -4.23
CA LYS A 257 -17.91 30.10 -3.44
C LYS A 257 -19.36 29.83 -3.84
N GLN A 258 -19.60 29.21 -5.00
CA GLN A 258 -20.93 29.03 -5.60
C GLN A 258 -21.65 27.80 -5.03
N GLN A 259 -21.55 27.56 -3.72
CA GLN A 259 -22.13 26.38 -3.09
C GLN A 259 -23.65 26.35 -3.20
N LYS A 260 -24.23 25.20 -3.54
CA LYS A 260 -25.67 24.93 -3.49
C LYS A 260 -25.99 24.18 -2.21
N GLU A 261 -26.87 24.75 -1.40
CA GLU A 261 -27.43 24.02 -0.25
C GLU A 261 -28.42 22.95 -0.73
N PRO A 262 -28.42 21.74 -0.13
CA PRO A 262 -29.38 20.69 -0.44
C PRO A 262 -30.83 21.14 -0.20
N ALA A 263 -31.75 20.67 -1.04
CA ALA A 263 -33.17 21.02 -0.94
C ALA A 263 -33.89 20.32 0.24
N ALA A 264 -33.32 19.22 0.73
CA ALA A 264 -33.81 18.46 1.89
C ALA A 264 -32.73 18.45 2.99
N PRO A 265 -33.11 18.40 4.28
CA PRO A 265 -32.15 18.24 5.36
C PRO A 265 -31.45 16.89 5.26
N VAL A 266 -30.15 16.87 5.55
CA VAL A 266 -29.33 15.66 5.60
C VAL A 266 -29.92 14.61 6.55
N THR A 267 -29.97 13.35 6.12
CA THR A 267 -30.38 12.24 6.99
C THR A 267 -29.17 11.59 7.67
N ALA A 268 -29.39 10.97 8.84
CA ALA A 268 -28.35 10.17 9.50
C ALA A 268 -27.88 9.01 8.62
N ALA A 269 -28.76 8.47 7.76
CA ALA A 269 -28.44 7.38 6.86
C ALA A 269 -27.41 7.80 5.79
N ASP A 270 -27.55 9.02 5.24
CA ASP A 270 -26.64 9.52 4.20
C ASP A 270 -25.28 9.93 4.80
N ILE A 271 -25.28 10.44 6.04
CA ILE A 271 -24.06 10.68 6.84
C ILE A 271 -23.29 9.38 7.05
N LEU A 272 -23.96 8.30 7.48
CA LEU A 272 -23.32 7.03 7.79
C LEU A 272 -22.85 6.32 6.52
N THR A 273 -23.66 6.27 5.46
CA THR A 273 -23.22 5.67 4.19
C THR A 273 -22.05 6.45 3.55
N PHE A 274 -22.05 7.79 3.56
CA PHE A 274 -20.87 8.53 3.11
C PHE A 274 -19.66 8.30 4.03
N GLY A 275 -19.87 8.20 5.35
CA GLY A 275 -18.84 7.83 6.33
C GLY A 275 -18.20 6.48 6.04
N MET A 276 -19.00 5.48 5.66
CA MET A 276 -18.54 4.17 5.21
C MET A 276 -17.66 4.29 3.95
N ILE A 277 -18.00 5.12 2.97
CA ILE A 277 -17.14 5.38 1.78
C ILE A 277 -15.78 5.95 2.19
N ILE A 278 -15.74 6.87 3.15
CA ILE A 278 -14.48 7.42 3.69
C ILE A 278 -13.68 6.33 4.45
N ALA A 279 -14.36 5.45 5.18
CA ALA A 279 -13.74 4.30 5.83
C ALA A 279 -13.19 3.29 4.80
N ALA A 280 -13.91 3.02 3.71
CA ALA A 280 -13.49 2.17 2.60
C ALA A 280 -12.20 2.67 1.92
N TYR A 281 -12.00 3.99 1.86
CA TYR A 281 -10.75 4.58 1.37
C TYR A 281 -9.56 4.36 2.32
N GLN A 282 -9.81 4.36 3.63
CA GLN A 282 -8.75 4.41 4.66
C GLN A 282 -8.37 3.06 5.27
N ILE A 283 -9.35 2.22 5.62
CA ILE A 283 -9.10 0.94 6.30
C ILE A 283 -8.20 0.00 5.47
N PRO A 284 -8.30 -0.10 4.13
CA PRO A 284 -7.42 -0.97 3.33
C PRO A 284 -5.93 -0.65 3.44
N TRP A 285 -5.53 0.59 3.74
CA TRP A 285 -4.12 0.89 3.98
C TRP A 285 -3.56 0.08 5.14
N ALA A 286 -4.39 -0.31 6.11
CA ALA A 286 -4.04 -1.19 7.21
C ALA A 286 -3.64 -2.61 6.73
N ALA A 287 -4.16 -3.08 5.60
CA ALA A 287 -3.85 -4.38 4.99
C ALA A 287 -2.51 -4.40 4.22
N ILE A 288 -1.83 -3.25 4.05
CA ILE A 288 -0.46 -3.15 3.52
C ILE A 288 0.50 -2.36 4.43
N ALA A 289 0.04 -1.94 5.61
CA ALA A 289 0.73 -0.92 6.42
C ALA A 289 2.16 -1.28 6.83
N SER A 290 2.41 -2.55 7.17
CA SER A 290 3.75 -3.00 7.55
C SER A 290 4.70 -3.21 6.36
N ASP A 291 4.20 -3.28 5.12
CA ASP A 291 5.01 -3.53 3.90
C ASP A 291 5.95 -2.35 3.60
N LEU A 292 5.48 -1.13 3.86
CA LEU A 292 6.26 0.10 3.68
C LEU A 292 7.18 0.43 4.87
N THR A 293 7.00 -0.25 6.01
CA THR A 293 7.79 -0.02 7.23
C THR A 293 8.74 -1.16 7.58
N THR A 294 8.72 -2.28 6.84
CA THR A 294 9.49 -3.51 7.15
C THR A 294 11.00 -3.26 7.24
N TYR A 295 11.52 -2.29 6.46
CA TYR A 295 12.95 -1.99 6.33
C TYR A 295 13.53 -1.06 7.42
N PHE A 296 12.71 -0.54 8.33
CA PHE A 296 13.16 0.42 9.34
C PHE A 296 13.72 -0.24 10.60
N ASP A 297 14.73 0.43 11.18
CA ASP A 297 15.48 -0.03 12.35
C ASP A 297 14.52 -0.36 13.53
N PRO A 298 14.57 -1.58 14.11
CA PRO A 298 13.69 -2.01 15.21
C PRO A 298 13.73 -1.09 16.45
N LYS A 299 14.80 -0.29 16.61
CA LYS A 299 14.96 0.70 17.69
C LYS A 299 13.99 1.88 17.59
N VAL A 300 13.27 2.04 16.48
CA VAL A 300 12.24 3.07 16.36
C VAL A 300 11.16 2.91 17.44
N PRO A 301 10.76 3.98 18.15
CA PRO A 301 9.63 3.90 19.08
C PRO A 301 8.32 3.81 18.29
N SER A 302 7.43 2.88 18.67
CA SER A 302 6.20 2.58 17.91
C SER A 302 5.28 3.80 17.76
N TRP A 303 5.20 4.68 18.76
CA TRP A 303 4.40 5.91 18.66
C TRP A 303 4.83 6.80 17.49
N ARG A 304 6.13 6.83 17.14
CA ARG A 304 6.65 7.65 16.05
C ARG A 304 6.26 7.06 14.70
N VAL A 305 6.28 5.74 14.57
CA VAL A 305 5.79 5.02 13.38
C VAL A 305 4.29 5.24 13.21
N PHE A 306 3.51 5.13 14.28
CA PHE A 306 2.08 5.44 14.29
C PHE A 306 1.82 6.86 13.78
N HIS A 307 2.42 7.89 14.39
CA HIS A 307 2.15 9.28 14.04
C HIS A 307 2.58 9.64 12.61
N TYR A 308 3.72 9.09 12.13
CA TYR A 308 4.15 9.32 10.75
C TYR A 308 3.23 8.65 9.72
N THR A 309 2.76 7.43 9.98
CA THR A 309 1.75 6.79 9.13
C THR A 309 0.41 7.52 9.17
N TYR A 310 -0.11 7.74 10.38
CA TYR A 310 -1.43 8.33 10.63
C TYR A 310 -1.56 9.72 10.00
N TRP A 311 -0.64 10.65 10.29
CA TRP A 311 -0.69 11.98 9.70
C TRP A 311 -0.29 12.00 8.21
N GLY A 312 0.53 11.05 7.76
CA GLY A 312 0.85 10.87 6.34
C GLY A 312 -0.38 10.45 5.52
N LEU A 313 -1.30 9.68 6.11
CA LEU A 313 -2.59 9.34 5.51
C LEU A 313 -3.60 10.49 5.65
N VAL A 314 -3.86 10.95 6.87
CA VAL A 314 -4.98 11.86 7.20
C VAL A 314 -4.83 13.24 6.55
N ILE A 315 -3.65 13.86 6.59
CA ILE A 315 -3.49 15.25 6.13
C ILE A 315 -3.84 15.42 4.64
N PRO A 316 -3.24 14.68 3.69
CA PRO A 316 -3.57 14.86 2.28
C PRO A 316 -5.01 14.42 1.97
N THR A 317 -5.49 13.32 2.56
CA THR A 317 -6.82 12.79 2.24
C THR A 317 -7.94 13.71 2.71
N VAL A 318 -7.89 14.21 3.95
CA VAL A 318 -8.88 15.18 4.46
C VAL A 318 -8.89 16.44 3.61
N LEU A 319 -7.72 17.01 3.26
CA LEU A 319 -7.65 18.24 2.46
C LEU A 319 -8.19 18.03 1.04
N LEU A 320 -7.84 16.91 0.39
CA LEU A 320 -8.21 16.64 -0.99
C LEU A 320 -9.67 16.19 -1.13
N MET A 321 -10.19 15.40 -0.19
CA MET A 321 -11.62 15.09 -0.12
C MET A 321 -12.45 16.34 0.21
N SER A 322 -11.99 17.21 1.10
CA SER A 322 -12.69 18.48 1.38
C SER A 322 -12.72 19.40 0.16
N LEU A 323 -11.64 19.43 -0.64
CA LEU A 323 -11.61 20.13 -1.92
C LEU A 323 -12.59 19.48 -2.93
N GLY A 324 -12.67 18.15 -2.98
CA GLY A 324 -13.66 17.42 -3.78
C GLY A 324 -15.10 17.77 -3.43
N ALA A 325 -15.43 17.79 -2.13
CA ALA A 325 -16.75 18.23 -1.68
C ALA A 325 -17.03 19.69 -2.05
N ALA A 326 -16.05 20.59 -1.93
CA ALA A 326 -16.20 22.00 -2.32
C ALA A 326 -16.38 22.19 -3.84
N ILE A 327 -15.73 21.34 -4.66
CA ILE A 327 -15.93 21.32 -6.10
C ILE A 327 -17.34 20.82 -6.44
N ALA A 328 -17.74 19.67 -5.89
CA ALA A 328 -19.04 19.07 -6.15
C ALA A 328 -20.22 19.95 -5.72
N GLY A 329 -20.16 20.53 -4.52
CA GLY A 329 -21.21 21.44 -4.03
C GLY A 329 -21.33 22.74 -4.83
N ALA A 330 -20.31 23.11 -5.61
CA ALA A 330 -20.33 24.27 -6.50
C ALA A 330 -20.84 23.97 -7.92
N LEU A 331 -20.83 22.70 -8.36
CA LEU A 331 -21.21 22.31 -9.74
C LEU A 331 -22.56 22.91 -10.18
N PRO A 332 -23.67 22.76 -9.43
CA PRO A 332 -25.00 23.13 -9.94
C PRO A 332 -25.27 24.64 -10.02
N ASN A 333 -24.30 25.47 -9.61
CA ASN A 333 -24.33 26.93 -9.76
C ASN A 333 -23.18 27.44 -10.65
N ASN A 334 -22.37 26.53 -11.21
CA ASN A 334 -21.21 26.82 -12.04
C ASN A 334 -21.30 26.04 -13.37
N PRO A 335 -22.03 26.57 -14.38
CA PRO A 335 -22.32 25.84 -15.61
C PRO A 335 -21.09 25.35 -16.37
N ILE A 336 -19.95 26.06 -16.26
CA ILE A 336 -18.70 25.68 -16.94
C ILE A 336 -18.09 24.42 -16.30
N TRP A 337 -18.26 24.25 -14.98
CA TRP A 337 -17.79 23.07 -14.27
C TRP A 337 -18.78 21.91 -14.43
N GLU A 338 -20.08 22.19 -14.44
CA GLU A 338 -21.16 21.21 -14.70
C GLU A 338 -21.02 20.61 -16.11
N GLU A 339 -20.88 21.43 -17.17
CA GLU A 339 -20.59 20.98 -18.53
C GLU A 339 -19.29 20.15 -18.61
N GLY A 340 -18.27 20.55 -17.85
CA GLY A 340 -17.02 19.78 -17.73
C GLY A 340 -17.24 18.40 -17.09
N HIS A 341 -18.05 18.33 -16.04
CA HIS A 341 -18.39 17.08 -15.35
C HIS A 341 -19.18 16.13 -16.24
N ASP A 342 -20.21 16.63 -16.91
CA ASP A 342 -21.04 15.84 -17.83
C ASP A 342 -20.23 15.27 -19.01
N ALA A 343 -19.24 16.03 -19.50
CA ALA A 343 -18.44 15.63 -20.65
C ALA A 343 -17.30 14.64 -20.31
N TYR A 344 -16.61 14.84 -19.17
CA TYR A 344 -15.38 14.09 -18.83
C TYR A 344 -15.19 13.83 -17.33
N GLY A 345 -16.26 13.76 -16.54
CA GLY A 345 -16.21 13.45 -15.11
C GLY A 345 -15.31 14.40 -14.31
N VAL A 346 -14.53 13.85 -13.38
CA VAL A 346 -13.65 14.65 -12.50
C VAL A 346 -12.55 15.34 -13.31
N GLY A 347 -12.03 14.67 -14.34
CA GLY A 347 -11.01 15.25 -15.21
C GLY A 347 -11.49 16.47 -16.00
N GLY A 348 -12.77 16.48 -16.40
CA GLY A 348 -13.40 17.63 -17.04
C GLY A 348 -13.57 18.82 -16.11
N VAL A 349 -13.98 18.59 -14.86
CA VAL A 349 -14.08 19.66 -13.85
C VAL A 349 -12.71 20.27 -13.56
N LEU A 350 -11.67 19.46 -13.37
CA LEU A 350 -10.30 19.96 -13.14
C LEU A 350 -9.79 20.79 -14.33
N ALA A 351 -10.10 20.40 -15.57
CA ALA A 351 -9.80 21.20 -16.76
C ALA A 351 -10.62 22.50 -16.81
N ALA A 352 -11.90 22.46 -16.43
CA ALA A 352 -12.78 23.63 -16.36
C ALA A 352 -12.33 24.66 -15.32
N MET A 353 -11.91 24.21 -14.13
CA MET A 353 -11.30 25.05 -13.07
C MET A 353 -10.05 25.79 -13.56
N LEU A 354 -9.30 25.19 -14.50
CA LEU A 354 -8.05 25.71 -15.04
C LEU A 354 -8.19 26.39 -16.41
N SER A 355 -9.41 26.49 -16.94
CA SER A 355 -9.71 27.01 -18.27
C SER A 355 -9.22 28.45 -18.50
N SER A 356 -9.32 29.31 -17.48
CA SER A 356 -8.84 30.71 -17.54
C SER A 356 -7.31 30.83 -17.68
N ALA A 357 -6.55 29.80 -17.31
CA ALA A 357 -5.11 29.71 -17.53
C ALA A 357 -4.73 29.13 -18.91
N GLY A 358 -5.70 28.81 -19.76
CA GLY A 358 -5.50 28.37 -21.14
C GLY A 358 -4.55 27.18 -21.28
N GLY A 359 -3.51 27.33 -22.10
CA GLY A 359 -2.50 26.28 -22.33
C GLY A 359 -1.73 25.86 -21.08
N PHE A 360 -1.49 26.79 -20.13
CA PHE A 360 -0.87 26.44 -18.85
C PHE A 360 -1.83 25.60 -17.99
N GLY A 361 -3.13 25.89 -18.02
CA GLY A 361 -4.16 25.08 -17.37
C GLY A 361 -4.13 23.62 -17.83
N LYS A 362 -4.06 23.37 -19.15
CA LYS A 362 -3.91 22.01 -19.70
C LYS A 362 -2.63 21.31 -19.21
N PHE A 363 -1.51 22.03 -19.10
CA PHE A 363 -0.27 21.48 -18.53
C PHE A 363 -0.41 21.12 -17.03
N VAL A 364 -1.11 21.94 -16.24
CA VAL A 364 -1.38 21.65 -14.82
C VAL A 364 -2.24 20.39 -14.67
N VAL A 365 -3.25 20.19 -15.52
CA VAL A 365 -4.02 18.92 -15.54
C VAL A 365 -3.13 17.73 -15.93
N VAL A 366 -2.17 17.87 -16.85
CA VAL A 366 -1.19 16.80 -17.11
C VAL A 366 -0.38 16.46 -15.86
N LEU A 367 0.07 17.45 -15.08
CA LEU A 367 0.79 17.19 -13.82
C LEU A 367 -0.11 16.50 -12.79
N GLN A 368 -1.39 16.86 -12.71
CA GLN A 368 -2.39 16.19 -11.87
C GLN A 368 -2.60 14.73 -12.31
N THR A 369 -2.75 14.47 -13.60
CA THR A 369 -2.83 13.12 -14.17
C THR A 369 -1.59 12.29 -13.84
N LEU A 370 -0.38 12.87 -13.95
CA LEU A 370 0.86 12.18 -13.62
C LEU A 370 1.04 11.95 -12.11
N SER A 371 0.41 12.75 -11.24
CA SER A 371 0.45 12.52 -9.77
C SER A 371 -0.16 11.18 -9.36
N LEU A 372 -1.15 10.70 -10.12
CA LEU A 372 -1.79 9.40 -9.93
C LEU A 372 -0.80 8.24 -9.98
N LEU A 373 0.27 8.37 -10.79
CA LEU A 373 1.34 7.36 -10.87
C LEU A 373 2.04 7.15 -9.53
N GLY A 374 2.08 8.16 -8.65
CA GLY A 374 2.60 8.02 -7.28
C GLY A 374 1.84 6.99 -6.44
N ASN A 375 0.52 6.93 -6.59
CA ASN A 375 -0.30 5.94 -5.92
C ASN A 375 -0.21 4.57 -6.60
N THR A 376 -0.32 4.50 -7.95
CA THR A 376 -0.24 3.22 -8.66
C THR A 376 1.11 2.54 -8.44
N CYS A 377 2.21 3.29 -8.32
CA CYS A 377 3.52 2.78 -7.92
C CYS A 377 3.49 1.95 -6.62
N GLY A 378 3.00 2.54 -5.54
CA GLY A 378 2.86 1.86 -4.24
C GLY A 378 1.86 0.69 -4.30
N SER A 379 0.78 0.83 -5.05
CA SER A 379 -0.22 -0.22 -5.26
C SER A 379 0.36 -1.42 -6.01
N PHE A 380 1.05 -1.23 -7.14
CA PHE A 380 1.76 -2.31 -7.86
C PHE A 380 2.85 -2.97 -6.99
N TYR A 381 3.56 -2.18 -6.17
CA TYR A 381 4.53 -2.72 -5.21
C TYR A 381 3.86 -3.71 -4.25
N ALA A 382 2.77 -3.32 -3.60
CA ALA A 382 2.02 -4.16 -2.67
C ALA A 382 1.34 -5.36 -3.37
N ILE A 383 0.70 -5.15 -4.52
CA ILE A 383 0.04 -6.20 -5.31
C ILE A 383 1.02 -7.34 -5.64
N THR A 384 2.21 -7.02 -6.16
CA THR A 384 3.22 -8.04 -6.53
C THR A 384 3.71 -8.85 -5.33
N LEU A 385 3.69 -8.30 -4.12
CA LEU A 385 4.00 -9.00 -2.87
C LEU A 385 2.83 -9.85 -2.38
N ASN A 386 1.59 -9.36 -2.53
CA ASN A 386 0.39 -10.11 -2.18
C ASN A 386 0.23 -11.36 -3.08
N PHE A 387 0.55 -11.28 -4.37
CA PHE A 387 0.62 -12.46 -5.25
C PHE A 387 1.64 -13.51 -4.78
N GLN A 388 2.80 -13.07 -4.28
CA GLN A 388 3.77 -14.00 -3.68
C GLN A 388 3.27 -14.61 -2.36
N ALA A 389 2.50 -13.85 -1.56
CA ALA A 389 1.91 -14.32 -0.31
C ALA A 389 0.79 -15.34 -0.53
N LEU A 390 0.04 -15.21 -1.63
CA LEU A 390 -1.17 -15.96 -1.96
C LEU A 390 -0.98 -17.48 -2.01
N ALA A 391 0.09 -17.96 -2.64
CA ALA A 391 0.38 -19.40 -2.75
C ALA A 391 1.89 -19.68 -2.79
N PRO A 392 2.38 -20.78 -2.17
CA PRO A 392 3.81 -21.09 -2.10
C PRO A 392 4.53 -21.14 -3.46
N ILE A 393 3.82 -21.57 -4.51
CA ILE A 393 4.38 -21.69 -5.87
C ILE A 393 4.61 -20.32 -6.53
N LEU A 394 3.79 -19.32 -6.20
CA LEU A 394 3.85 -17.97 -6.75
C LEU A 394 5.04 -17.16 -6.20
N PHE A 395 5.61 -17.54 -5.05
CA PHE A 395 6.84 -16.96 -4.54
C PHE A 395 8.03 -17.07 -5.51
N LYS A 396 8.06 -18.14 -6.34
CA LYS A 396 9.12 -18.37 -7.34
C LYS A 396 8.95 -17.55 -8.62
N VAL A 397 7.79 -16.92 -8.83
CA VAL A 397 7.49 -16.17 -10.04
C VAL A 397 8.08 -14.74 -9.92
N PRO A 398 8.76 -14.22 -10.95
CA PRO A 398 9.27 -12.85 -10.93
C PRO A 398 8.15 -11.81 -10.80
N ARG A 399 8.34 -10.83 -9.91
CA ARG A 399 7.32 -9.80 -9.59
C ARG A 399 6.76 -9.05 -10.80
N TYR A 400 7.57 -8.85 -11.84
CA TYR A 400 7.13 -8.17 -13.08
C TYR A 400 6.01 -8.92 -13.82
N VAL A 401 5.92 -10.26 -13.69
CA VAL A 401 4.86 -11.06 -14.31
C VAL A 401 3.50 -10.71 -13.70
N PHE A 402 3.45 -10.58 -12.36
CA PHE A 402 2.24 -10.17 -11.66
C PHE A 402 1.79 -8.76 -12.06
N ALA A 403 2.73 -7.81 -12.22
CA ALA A 403 2.39 -6.47 -12.71
C ALA A 403 1.75 -6.50 -14.11
N VAL A 404 2.29 -7.30 -15.05
CA VAL A 404 1.70 -7.46 -16.39
C VAL A 404 0.29 -8.07 -16.34
N VAL A 405 0.12 -9.16 -15.58
CA VAL A 405 -1.19 -9.83 -15.41
C VAL A 405 -2.22 -8.87 -14.81
N VAL A 406 -1.83 -8.10 -13.80
CA VAL A 406 -2.71 -7.12 -13.13
C VAL A 406 -3.09 -5.98 -14.06
N THR A 407 -2.16 -5.42 -14.83
CA THR A 407 -2.49 -4.40 -15.85
C THR A 407 -3.44 -4.94 -16.91
N ALA A 408 -3.29 -6.20 -17.33
CA ALA A 408 -4.20 -6.85 -18.27
C ALA A 408 -5.62 -7.06 -17.70
N ILE A 409 -5.78 -7.14 -16.38
CA ILE A 409 -7.08 -7.17 -15.68
C ILE A 409 -7.63 -5.75 -15.49
N ILE A 410 -6.78 -4.78 -15.12
CA ILE A 410 -7.17 -3.39 -14.85
C ILE A 410 -7.79 -2.74 -16.09
N ILE A 411 -7.19 -2.88 -17.27
CA ILE A 411 -7.66 -2.21 -18.50
C ILE A 411 -9.14 -2.51 -18.81
N PRO A 412 -9.58 -3.78 -18.95
CA PRO A 412 -10.99 -4.06 -19.24
C PRO A 412 -11.92 -3.70 -18.07
N VAL A 413 -11.48 -3.88 -16.82
CA VAL A 413 -12.28 -3.51 -15.63
C VAL A 413 -12.50 -2.00 -15.56
N ALA A 414 -11.47 -1.18 -15.78
CA ALA A 414 -11.56 0.28 -15.80
C ALA A 414 -12.43 0.79 -16.97
N ILE A 415 -12.29 0.21 -18.17
CA ILE A 415 -13.14 0.56 -19.34
C ILE A 415 -14.62 0.20 -19.08
N TYR A 416 -14.89 -0.88 -18.36
CA TYR A 416 -16.26 -1.23 -17.95
C TYR A 416 -16.78 -0.27 -16.88
N ALA A 417 -16.00 -0.04 -15.82
CA ALA A 417 -16.36 0.83 -14.70
C ALA A 417 -16.60 2.29 -15.12
N TYR A 418 -15.88 2.80 -16.13
CA TYR A 418 -16.09 4.16 -16.67
C TYR A 418 -17.53 4.43 -17.14
N ARG A 419 -18.29 3.40 -17.55
CA ARG A 419 -19.67 3.57 -18.05
C ARG A 419 -20.65 4.05 -17.00
N ASP A 420 -20.44 3.65 -15.75
CA ASP A 420 -21.27 4.00 -14.61
C ASP A 420 -20.37 4.14 -13.38
N PHE A 421 -19.53 5.17 -13.45
CA PHE A 421 -18.36 5.29 -12.60
C PHE A 421 -18.72 5.46 -11.12
N TYR A 422 -19.67 6.34 -10.80
CA TYR A 422 -20.03 6.61 -9.41
C TYR A 422 -20.79 5.44 -8.77
N ALA A 423 -21.69 4.77 -9.49
CA ALA A 423 -22.38 3.58 -9.00
C ALA A 423 -21.42 2.39 -8.79
N GLY A 424 -20.56 2.13 -9.78
CA GLY A 424 -19.51 1.11 -9.69
C GLY A 424 -18.51 1.38 -8.57
N LEU A 425 -18.12 2.64 -8.38
CA LEU A 425 -17.27 3.10 -7.27
C LEU A 425 -17.93 2.85 -5.91
N ASN A 426 -19.22 3.16 -5.79
CA ASN A 426 -19.99 3.00 -4.57
C ASN A 426 -20.03 1.53 -4.12
N ASN A 427 -20.60 0.65 -4.97
CA ASN A 427 -20.74 -0.77 -4.67
C ASN A 427 -19.38 -1.46 -4.40
N PHE A 428 -18.29 -0.97 -5.03
CA PHE A 428 -16.93 -1.45 -4.78
C PHE A 428 -16.40 -1.05 -3.40
N MET A 429 -16.61 0.21 -2.97
CA MET A 429 -16.17 0.70 -1.66
C MET A 429 -16.83 -0.06 -0.50
N SER A 430 -18.12 -0.34 -0.58
CA SER A 430 -18.86 -0.99 0.49
C SER A 430 -18.31 -2.38 0.80
N LEU A 431 -18.15 -3.21 -0.24
CA LEU A 431 -17.52 -4.53 -0.14
C LEU A 431 -16.11 -4.46 0.47
N ILE A 432 -15.31 -3.46 0.09
CA ILE A 432 -13.98 -3.22 0.65
C ILE A 432 -14.04 -2.89 2.14
N SER A 433 -14.93 -1.98 2.53
CA SER A 433 -15.07 -1.53 3.92
C SER A 433 -15.33 -2.72 4.85
N TYR A 434 -16.25 -3.61 4.48
CA TYR A 434 -16.65 -4.72 5.34
C TYR A 434 -15.53 -5.74 5.55
N TRP A 435 -14.88 -6.22 4.47
CA TRP A 435 -13.84 -7.22 4.62
C TRP A 435 -12.60 -6.65 5.32
N SER A 436 -12.23 -5.40 5.00
CA SER A 436 -11.04 -4.76 5.57
C SER A 436 -11.25 -4.42 7.05
N ALA A 437 -12.45 -3.96 7.43
CA ALA A 437 -12.84 -3.75 8.82
C ALA A 437 -12.86 -5.07 9.61
N ALA A 438 -13.43 -6.14 9.05
CA ALA A 438 -13.40 -7.47 9.67
C ALA A 438 -11.97 -8.00 9.85
N PHE A 439 -11.10 -7.84 8.85
CA PHE A 439 -9.68 -8.21 8.90
C PHE A 439 -8.92 -7.44 9.98
N VAL A 440 -9.10 -6.12 10.04
CA VAL A 440 -8.49 -5.27 11.08
C VAL A 440 -8.97 -5.67 12.46
N GLY A 441 -10.28 -5.89 12.65
CA GLY A 441 -10.86 -6.35 13.91
C GLY A 441 -10.23 -7.66 14.41
N ILE A 442 -10.07 -8.65 13.53
CA ILE A 442 -9.41 -9.93 13.86
C ILE A 442 -7.93 -9.74 14.21
N VAL A 443 -7.14 -9.07 13.35
CA VAL A 443 -5.68 -8.95 13.54
C VAL A 443 -5.33 -8.07 14.76
N MET A 444 -6.09 -7.00 15.00
CA MET A 444 -5.91 -6.17 16.21
C MET A 444 -6.30 -6.96 17.47
N THR A 445 -7.39 -7.72 17.45
CA THR A 445 -7.83 -8.51 18.61
C THR A 445 -6.87 -9.64 18.93
N ASP A 446 -6.32 -10.33 17.91
CA ASP A 446 -5.25 -11.31 18.07
C ASP A 446 -4.02 -10.69 18.75
N HIS A 447 -3.59 -9.52 18.30
CA HIS A 447 -2.44 -8.82 18.88
C HIS A 447 -2.69 -8.38 20.34
N VAL A 448 -3.84 -7.75 20.59
CA VAL A 448 -4.14 -7.11 21.89
C VAL A 448 -4.58 -8.11 22.94
N VAL A 449 -5.52 -9.02 22.62
CA VAL A 449 -6.15 -9.91 23.60
C VAL A 449 -5.37 -11.22 23.73
N ILE A 450 -5.13 -11.92 22.62
CA ILE A 450 -4.49 -13.25 22.63
C ILE A 450 -2.98 -13.11 22.90
N ARG A 451 -2.30 -12.24 22.16
CA ARG A 451 -0.84 -12.04 22.23
C ARG A 451 -0.39 -11.03 23.29
N ARG A 452 -1.34 -10.27 23.87
CA ARG A 452 -1.12 -9.28 24.96
C ARG A 452 -0.11 -8.18 24.57
N CYS A 453 -0.22 -7.68 23.34
CA CYS A 453 0.66 -6.66 22.76
C CYS A 453 2.15 -7.04 22.69
N ARG A 454 2.51 -8.34 22.75
CA ARG A 454 3.90 -8.82 22.72
C ARG A 454 4.36 -9.13 21.31
N PHE A 455 5.24 -8.30 20.77
CA PHE A 455 5.89 -8.52 19.47
C PHE A 455 6.77 -9.77 19.44
N ASP A 456 7.29 -10.22 20.57
CA ASP A 456 8.11 -11.44 20.68
C ASP A 456 7.30 -12.74 20.43
N SER A 457 5.96 -12.65 20.41
CA SER A 457 5.09 -13.80 20.07
C SER A 457 5.07 -14.13 18.57
N TYR A 458 5.69 -13.31 17.73
CA TYR A 458 5.76 -13.46 16.27
C TYR A 458 7.13 -14.03 15.86
N ASP A 459 7.38 -15.31 16.13
CA ASP A 459 8.62 -16.01 15.76
C ASP A 459 8.78 -16.08 14.23
N GLN A 460 9.65 -15.22 13.70
CA GLN A 460 10.01 -15.12 12.28
C GLN A 460 10.45 -16.45 11.65
N THR A 461 10.83 -17.48 12.42
CA THR A 461 11.18 -18.80 11.88
C THR A 461 9.96 -19.69 11.58
N LEU A 462 8.76 -19.29 12.01
CA LEU A 462 7.51 -20.06 11.87
C LEU A 462 6.62 -19.59 10.72
N TRP A 463 6.88 -18.42 10.15
CA TRP A 463 6.05 -17.73 9.15
C TRP A 463 5.60 -18.57 7.94
N ASP A 464 6.34 -19.62 7.57
CA ASP A 464 6.03 -20.52 6.45
C ASP A 464 5.67 -21.96 6.89
N LYS A 465 5.75 -22.27 8.19
CA LYS A 465 5.52 -23.61 8.75
C LYS A 465 4.06 -23.79 9.14
N GLY A 466 3.24 -24.29 8.22
CA GLY A 466 1.81 -24.54 8.45
C GLY A 466 1.50 -25.43 9.67
N SER A 467 2.41 -26.33 10.05
CA SER A 467 2.29 -27.17 11.25
C SER A 467 2.69 -26.47 12.57
N LYS A 468 2.99 -25.17 12.56
CA LYS A 468 3.29 -24.35 13.77
C LYS A 468 2.55 -23.01 13.80
N LEU A 469 1.69 -22.77 12.82
CA LEU A 469 0.77 -21.63 12.77
C LEU A 469 -0.64 -22.13 13.12
N PRO A 470 -1.58 -21.21 13.45
CA PRO A 470 -3.00 -21.53 13.55
C PRO A 470 -3.52 -22.25 12.30
N LEU A 471 -4.63 -23.00 12.43
CA LEU A 471 -5.38 -23.44 11.25
C LEU A 471 -6.00 -22.23 10.53
N GLY A 472 -6.42 -21.21 11.31
CA GLY A 472 -7.08 -20.00 10.82
C GLY A 472 -8.60 -20.15 10.71
N VAL A 473 -9.14 -21.27 11.21
CA VAL A 473 -10.58 -21.54 11.20
C VAL A 473 -11.28 -20.54 12.11
N ALA A 474 -10.69 -20.21 13.27
CA ALA A 474 -11.20 -19.17 14.14
C ALA A 474 -11.36 -17.82 13.42
N ALA A 475 -10.33 -17.38 12.67
CA ALA A 475 -10.35 -16.11 11.94
C ALA A 475 -11.41 -16.09 10.83
N ILE A 476 -11.46 -17.13 9.98
CA ILE A 476 -12.45 -17.20 8.90
C ILE A 476 -13.88 -17.30 9.45
N SER A 477 -14.12 -18.16 10.45
CA SER A 477 -15.43 -18.28 11.09
C SER A 477 -15.88 -16.96 11.74
N SER A 478 -14.97 -16.19 12.34
CA SER A 478 -15.28 -14.87 12.90
C SER A 478 -15.72 -13.87 11.84
N GLY A 479 -15.05 -13.88 10.68
CA GLY A 479 -15.45 -13.08 9.52
C GLY A 479 -16.84 -13.49 9.01
N VAL A 480 -17.07 -14.79 8.78
CA VAL A 480 -18.36 -15.32 8.30
C VAL A 480 -19.51 -15.01 9.28
N VAL A 481 -19.28 -15.13 10.59
CA VAL A 481 -20.27 -14.77 11.62
C VAL A 481 -20.59 -13.28 11.57
N ALA A 482 -19.58 -12.41 11.40
CA ALA A 482 -19.80 -10.97 11.24
C ALA A 482 -20.65 -10.67 9.99
N PHE A 483 -20.35 -11.32 8.84
CA PHE A 483 -21.12 -11.14 7.60
C PHE A 483 -22.62 -11.46 7.74
N GLY A 484 -23.00 -12.33 8.68
CA GLY A 484 -24.41 -12.60 9.01
C GLY A 484 -25.22 -11.38 9.48
N LEU A 485 -24.57 -10.37 10.09
CA LEU A 485 -25.21 -9.09 10.44
C LEU A 485 -24.78 -7.93 9.54
N VAL A 486 -23.62 -7.99 8.87
CA VAL A 486 -23.24 -6.99 7.86
C VAL A 486 -24.26 -6.97 6.72
N VAL A 487 -24.71 -8.13 6.23
CA VAL A 487 -25.68 -8.20 5.12
C VAL A 487 -27.00 -7.47 5.44
N PRO A 488 -27.65 -7.65 6.61
CA PRO A 488 -28.78 -6.81 7.01
C PRO A 488 -28.51 -5.30 7.17
N CYS A 489 -27.24 -4.90 7.29
CA CYS A 489 -26.78 -3.54 7.57
C CYS A 489 -26.16 -2.80 6.36
N MET A 490 -26.04 -3.43 5.19
CA MET A 490 -25.51 -2.79 3.97
C MET A 490 -26.57 -1.97 3.22
N LYS A 491 -26.18 -0.79 2.69
CA LYS A 491 -27.03 0.09 1.87
C LYS A 491 -26.42 0.26 0.47
N GLU A 492 -26.50 -0.81 -0.31
CA GLU A 492 -26.02 -0.86 -1.69
C GLU A 492 -27.11 -0.53 -2.69
N GLU A 493 -26.70 -0.18 -3.90
CA GLU A 493 -27.59 0.07 -5.03
C GLU A 493 -28.39 -1.19 -5.40
N TRP A 494 -27.76 -2.36 -5.35
CA TRP A 494 -28.37 -3.64 -5.70
C TRP A 494 -29.05 -4.34 -4.50
N TYR A 495 -28.81 -3.87 -3.28
CA TYR A 495 -29.41 -4.42 -2.07
C TYR A 495 -29.36 -3.43 -0.90
N VAL A 496 -30.54 -3.10 -0.35
CA VAL A 496 -30.67 -2.38 0.91
C VAL A 496 -31.16 -3.35 1.99
N GLY A 497 -30.37 -3.51 3.04
CA GLY A 497 -30.73 -4.36 4.18
C GLY A 497 -31.80 -3.72 5.08
N PRO A 498 -32.62 -4.53 5.80
CA PRO A 498 -33.73 -4.03 6.62
C PRO A 498 -33.30 -3.18 7.84
N ILE A 499 -32.03 -3.24 8.24
CA ILE A 499 -31.46 -2.32 9.24
C ILE A 499 -30.95 -1.06 8.52
N ALA A 500 -30.28 -1.25 7.37
CA ALA A 500 -29.70 -0.18 6.57
C ALA A 500 -30.75 0.81 6.00
N GLU A 501 -31.95 0.33 5.69
CA GLU A 501 -33.10 1.15 5.27
C GLU A 501 -33.44 2.25 6.30
N LYS A 502 -33.18 2.00 7.60
CA LYS A 502 -33.49 2.91 8.70
C LYS A 502 -32.27 3.64 9.26
N ALA A 503 -31.12 2.98 9.27
CA ALA A 503 -29.90 3.48 9.90
C ALA A 503 -28.89 4.10 8.91
N GLY A 504 -28.96 3.77 7.62
CA GLY A 504 -27.83 3.93 6.70
C GLY A 504 -26.88 2.74 6.74
N ASP A 505 -25.81 2.83 5.97
CA ASP A 505 -24.78 1.79 5.99
C ASP A 505 -23.95 1.88 7.27
N ILE A 506 -24.02 0.83 8.07
CA ILE A 506 -23.20 0.62 9.29
C ILE A 506 -22.44 -0.70 9.21
N GLY A 507 -22.25 -1.22 7.99
CA GLY A 507 -21.71 -2.55 7.74
C GLY A 507 -20.26 -2.68 8.18
N PHE A 508 -19.44 -1.63 8.08
CA PHE A 508 -18.03 -1.69 8.47
C PHE A 508 -17.83 -1.67 9.99
N GLU A 509 -18.62 -0.89 10.75
CA GLU A 509 -18.59 -0.89 12.21
C GLU A 509 -19.05 -2.25 12.76
N VAL A 510 -20.13 -2.80 12.19
CA VAL A 510 -20.62 -4.14 12.52
C VAL A 510 -19.58 -5.21 12.17
N ALA A 511 -18.93 -5.11 11.00
CA ALA A 511 -17.87 -6.03 10.58
C ALA A 511 -16.67 -6.02 11.55
N PHE A 512 -16.19 -4.84 11.94
CA PHE A 512 -15.09 -4.68 12.90
C PHE A 512 -15.46 -5.22 14.29
N ALA A 513 -16.61 -4.80 14.82
CA ALA A 513 -17.01 -5.13 16.18
C ALA A 513 -17.34 -6.63 16.34
N LEU A 514 -18.12 -7.21 15.40
CA LEU A 514 -18.47 -8.62 15.48
C LEU A 514 -17.31 -9.55 15.17
N SER A 515 -16.43 -9.21 14.22
CA SER A 515 -15.27 -10.07 13.95
C SER A 515 -14.32 -10.11 15.15
N ALA A 516 -14.09 -8.96 15.81
CA ALA A 516 -13.32 -8.86 17.03
C ALA A 516 -13.93 -9.69 18.17
N LEU A 517 -15.23 -9.50 18.45
CA LEU A 517 -15.93 -10.20 19.53
C LEU A 517 -16.02 -11.72 19.30
N ALA A 518 -16.28 -12.17 18.07
CA ALA A 518 -16.33 -13.59 17.73
C ALA A 518 -14.94 -14.25 17.75
N TYR A 519 -13.88 -13.51 17.42
CA TYR A 519 -12.53 -14.07 17.32
C TYR A 519 -11.98 -14.57 18.65
N VAL A 520 -12.19 -13.84 19.76
CA VAL A 520 -11.65 -14.24 21.08
C VAL A 520 -12.09 -15.65 21.50
N PRO A 521 -13.39 -15.99 21.61
CA PRO A 521 -13.82 -17.33 22.02
C PRO A 521 -13.45 -18.40 20.98
N LEU A 522 -13.56 -18.11 19.68
CA LEU A 522 -13.23 -19.06 18.62
C LEU A 522 -11.73 -19.39 18.59
N ARG A 523 -10.86 -18.41 18.84
CA ARG A 523 -9.41 -18.61 18.87
C ARG A 523 -8.97 -19.39 20.11
N ILE A 524 -9.54 -19.11 21.28
CA ILE A 524 -9.30 -19.90 22.50
C ILE A 524 -9.76 -21.36 22.31
N LEU A 525 -10.83 -21.58 21.56
CA LEU A 525 -11.32 -22.93 21.23
C LEU A 525 -10.39 -23.66 20.25
N GLU A 526 -9.91 -22.96 19.21
CA GLU A 526 -8.93 -23.48 18.25
C GLU A 526 -7.61 -23.88 18.94
N GLU A 527 -7.10 -23.04 19.85
CA GLU A 527 -5.91 -23.32 20.65
C GLU A 527 -6.10 -24.57 21.54
N ARG A 528 -7.28 -24.73 22.17
CA ARG A 528 -7.59 -25.92 23.00
C ARG A 528 -7.67 -27.22 22.20
N PHE A 529 -8.23 -27.20 20.99
CA PHE A 529 -8.36 -28.41 20.17
C PHE A 529 -7.09 -28.77 19.38
N THR A 530 -6.32 -27.77 18.93
CA THR A 530 -5.18 -27.99 18.03
C THR A 530 -3.83 -27.87 18.72
N GLY A 531 -3.79 -27.25 19.91
CA GLY A 531 -2.55 -26.89 20.62
C GLY A 531 -1.74 -25.79 19.94
N ARG A 532 -2.33 -24.99 19.04
CA ARG A 532 -1.64 -24.01 18.17
C ARG A 532 -2.41 -22.73 17.94
#